data_AF-A0A834RLG9-F1
#
_entry.id   AF-A0A834RLG9-F1
#
_cell.length_a   1.000
_cell.length_b   1.000
_cell.length_c   1.000
_cell.angle_alpha   90.00
_cell.angle_beta   90.00
_cell.angle_gamma   90.00
#
_symmetry.space_group_name_H-M   'P 1'
#
loop_
_entity.id
_entity.type
_entity.pdbx_description
1 polymer ?
#
loop_
_entity_poly.entity_id
_entity_poly.type
_entity_poly.pdbx_seq_one_letter_code
_entity_poly.pdbx_strand_id
1 'polypeptide(L)'
;MAKAWADIEKRAQTTIQEGERDEVNPWLERTQWLPYLVGMERPDLLACIEEPVAEPDARQEQQAEPVEAAIWAAMDGLARFSQASIIDRIGVFIRLEAIRTEMHQTRFQPLQPYMDKNAIVKHTRPWQQMLMFFARTQKEHGWKSPKYRFTRRQREAWEVLIEQAKRSIEGDEEDEAEDMDEEREELDEEMMDDIDEAIEVAEEEPGQGEGPEPKKLSKIQKACLEFCIALLNHRITRREYDSPLVCALAVLGVKEDGWKGPEQYPPILSAVIKIARFMVVQKGLEMSGPEEDSGDETDDDLDDSAYESGPSQRRRPKGCLQLVQKMMDRFMVRGSHSPMQWMLDLRTYGLKIHYNTTTRGHVEWTNGDEQTPQQSIGSA
;
A
#
# COMPACT_ATOMS: atom_id res chain seq x y z
N MET A 1 2.36 10.11 -48.97
CA MET A 1 1.92 11.37 -48.34
C MET A 1 0.79 11.15 -47.34
N ALA A 2 -0.41 10.70 -47.73
CA ALA A 2 -1.54 10.48 -46.79
C ALA A 2 -1.23 9.55 -45.61
N LYS A 3 -0.53 8.42 -45.85
CA LYS A 3 -0.12 7.48 -44.79
C LYS A 3 0.86 8.10 -43.79
N ALA A 4 1.83 8.87 -44.28
CA ALA A 4 2.80 9.58 -43.45
C ALA A 4 2.14 10.69 -42.59
N TRP A 5 1.14 11.39 -43.13
CA TRP A 5 0.35 12.36 -42.34
C TRP A 5 -0.51 11.69 -41.27
N ALA A 6 -1.15 10.57 -41.58
CA ALA A 6 -1.91 9.78 -40.61
C ALA A 6 -1.02 9.18 -39.50
N ASP A 7 0.19 8.73 -39.84
CA ASP A 7 1.16 8.23 -38.86
C ASP A 7 1.69 9.36 -37.96
N ILE A 8 1.87 10.57 -38.50
CA ILE A 8 2.24 11.77 -37.74
C ILE A 8 1.10 12.20 -36.79
N GLU A 9 -0.14 12.20 -37.26
CA GLU A 9 -1.31 12.57 -36.47
C GLU A 9 -1.59 11.57 -35.34
N LYS A 10 -1.46 10.27 -35.63
CA LYS A 10 -1.55 9.21 -34.62
C LYS A 10 -0.44 9.35 -33.57
N ARG A 11 0.80 9.63 -33.99
CA ARG A 11 1.92 9.84 -33.06
C ARG A 11 1.75 11.12 -32.24
N ALA A 12 1.21 12.18 -32.82
CA ALA A 12 0.88 13.40 -32.08
C ALA A 12 -0.20 13.17 -31.01
N GLN A 13 -1.10 12.21 -31.22
CA GLN A 13 -2.13 11.81 -30.26
C GLN A 13 -1.59 10.86 -29.17
N THR A 14 -0.59 10.01 -29.48
CA THR A 14 -0.05 9.04 -28.51
C THR A 14 1.12 9.56 -27.68
N THR A 15 1.97 10.41 -28.24
CA THR A 15 3.11 10.99 -27.54
C THR A 15 2.66 12.20 -26.71
N ILE A 16 3.06 12.27 -25.44
CA ILE A 16 2.78 13.43 -24.58
C ILE A 16 3.53 14.67 -25.09
N GLN A 17 2.82 15.68 -25.57
CA GLN A 17 3.40 16.89 -26.18
C GLN A 17 3.58 18.06 -25.21
N GLU A 18 4.62 18.86 -25.43
CA GLU A 18 4.80 20.15 -24.75
C GLU A 18 3.77 21.15 -25.30
N GLY A 19 2.64 21.33 -24.60
CA GLY A 19 1.57 22.20 -25.07
C GLY A 19 0.15 21.64 -24.97
N GLU A 20 -0.08 20.42 -24.45
CA GLU A 20 -1.43 19.94 -24.04
C GLU A 20 -2.12 20.85 -22.98
N ARG A 21 -1.49 21.98 -22.62
CA ARG A 21 -1.94 23.02 -21.69
C ARG A 21 -2.86 24.07 -22.31
N ASP A 22 -3.49 23.81 -23.45
CA ASP A 22 -4.30 24.84 -24.13
C ASP A 22 -5.45 25.40 -23.25
N GLU A 23 -5.79 24.70 -22.16
CA GLU A 23 -6.52 25.28 -21.03
C GLU A 23 -5.64 25.24 -19.76
N VAL A 24 -5.47 26.40 -19.09
CA VAL A 24 -4.83 26.48 -17.77
C VAL A 24 -5.58 25.54 -16.82
N ASN A 25 -4.96 24.41 -16.49
CA ASN A 25 -5.54 23.40 -15.62
C ASN A 25 -4.78 23.38 -14.28
N PRO A 26 -5.31 24.04 -13.22
CA PRO A 26 -4.66 24.10 -11.92
C PRO A 26 -4.32 22.72 -11.32
N TRP A 27 -5.08 21.68 -11.71
CA TRP A 27 -4.77 20.29 -11.36
C TRP A 27 -3.45 19.81 -11.98
N LEU A 28 -3.25 20.01 -13.29
CA LEU A 28 -2.02 19.62 -13.98
C LEU A 28 -0.81 20.47 -13.57
N GLU A 29 -1.02 21.73 -13.23
CA GLU A 29 0.00 22.57 -12.62
C GLU A 29 0.40 22.04 -11.24
N ARG A 30 -0.56 21.62 -10.41
CA ARG A 30 -0.24 21.08 -9.08
C ARG A 30 0.42 19.71 -9.15
N THR A 31 0.03 18.86 -10.10
CA THR A 31 0.59 17.52 -10.25
C THR A 31 1.95 17.53 -10.93
N GLN A 32 2.20 18.47 -11.84
CA GLN A 32 3.42 18.52 -12.66
C GLN A 32 3.64 17.24 -13.50
N TRP A 33 2.57 16.51 -13.84
CA TRP A 33 2.68 15.28 -14.64
C TRP A 33 3.21 15.55 -16.05
N LEU A 34 2.70 16.58 -16.70
CA LEU A 34 3.09 16.94 -18.07
C LEU A 34 4.61 17.18 -18.21
N PRO A 35 5.24 18.10 -17.44
CA PRO A 35 6.68 18.31 -17.55
C PRO A 35 7.51 17.09 -17.14
N TYR A 36 6.99 16.21 -16.28
CA TYR A 36 7.68 14.99 -15.88
C TYR A 36 7.66 13.90 -16.97
N LEU A 37 6.53 13.73 -17.66
CA LEU A 37 6.29 12.65 -18.62
C LEU A 37 6.39 13.08 -20.10
N VAL A 38 6.83 14.32 -20.35
CA VAL A 38 6.89 14.89 -21.70
C VAL A 38 7.73 14.05 -22.67
N GLY A 39 7.17 13.83 -23.85
CA GLY A 39 7.75 13.05 -24.93
C GLY A 39 7.82 11.55 -24.65
N MET A 40 7.05 11.02 -23.70
CA MET A 40 6.81 9.58 -23.53
C MET A 40 5.51 9.18 -24.24
N GLU A 41 5.40 7.92 -24.65
CA GLU A 41 4.22 7.39 -25.32
C GLU A 41 3.17 6.93 -24.28
N ARG A 42 1.93 7.41 -24.42
CA ARG A 42 0.81 7.01 -23.55
C ARG A 42 0.56 5.49 -23.58
N PRO A 43 0.58 4.80 -24.74
CA PRO A 43 0.40 3.34 -24.75
C PRO A 43 1.45 2.60 -23.92
N ASP A 44 2.72 3.01 -23.98
CA ASP A 44 3.79 2.36 -23.22
C ASP A 44 3.61 2.58 -21.70
N LEU A 45 3.20 3.78 -21.30
CA LEU A 45 2.90 4.13 -19.90
C LEU A 45 1.68 3.39 -19.35
N LEU A 46 0.66 3.15 -20.17
CA LEU A 46 -0.51 2.37 -19.77
C LEU A 46 -0.16 0.88 -19.70
N ALA A 47 0.51 0.36 -20.71
CA ALA A 47 0.98 -1.03 -20.76
C ALA A 47 1.89 -1.36 -19.56
N CYS A 48 2.74 -0.43 -19.11
CA CYS A 48 3.64 -0.72 -17.98
C CYS A 48 2.91 -0.84 -16.62
N ILE A 49 1.64 -0.46 -16.51
CA ILE A 49 0.84 -0.58 -15.28
C ILE A 49 -0.33 -1.57 -15.41
N GLU A 50 -0.44 -2.25 -16.54
CA GLU A 50 -1.45 -3.30 -16.74
C GLU A 50 -1.20 -4.51 -15.85
N GLU A 51 -2.23 -5.30 -15.63
CA GLU A 51 -2.09 -6.59 -14.95
C GLU A 51 -1.18 -7.52 -15.75
N PRO A 52 -0.27 -8.26 -15.10
CA PRO A 52 0.64 -9.14 -15.78
C PRO A 52 -0.08 -10.34 -16.38
N VAL A 53 0.45 -10.82 -17.50
CA VAL A 53 -0.06 -12.01 -18.17
C VAL A 53 0.50 -13.24 -17.43
N ALA A 54 -0.31 -13.84 -16.56
CA ALA A 54 0.07 -15.06 -15.83
C ALA A 54 0.18 -16.27 -16.78
N GLU A 55 -0.85 -16.46 -17.61
CA GLU A 55 -0.88 -17.48 -18.66
C GLU A 55 -1.16 -16.80 -20.01
N PRO A 56 -0.24 -16.88 -20.97
CA PRO A 56 -0.44 -16.25 -22.27
C PRO A 56 -1.52 -16.98 -23.05
N ASP A 57 -2.50 -16.23 -23.57
CA ASP A 57 -3.47 -16.77 -24.51
C ASP A 57 -2.73 -17.22 -25.78
N ALA A 58 -2.85 -18.50 -26.15
CA ALA A 58 -2.22 -19.07 -27.35
C ALA A 58 -2.62 -18.35 -28.65
N ARG A 59 -3.66 -17.50 -28.62
CA ARG A 59 -4.15 -16.69 -29.75
C ARG A 59 -3.56 -15.27 -29.79
N GLN A 60 -2.82 -14.86 -28.77
CA GLN A 60 -2.25 -13.51 -28.63
C GLN A 60 -0.72 -13.62 -28.51
N GLU A 61 0.03 -12.72 -29.16
CA GLU A 61 1.50 -12.67 -29.05
C GLU A 61 1.94 -12.02 -27.72
N GLN A 62 1.47 -12.56 -26.60
CA GLN A 62 1.82 -12.09 -25.25
C GLN A 62 2.87 -13.00 -24.63
N GLN A 63 3.84 -12.41 -23.95
CA GLN A 63 4.81 -13.16 -23.16
C GLN A 63 4.29 -13.33 -21.74
N ALA A 64 4.48 -14.52 -21.18
CA ALA A 64 4.18 -14.77 -19.78
C ALA A 64 5.08 -13.90 -18.88
N GLU A 65 4.49 -13.29 -17.86
CA GLU A 65 5.19 -12.51 -16.84
C GLU A 65 4.99 -13.17 -15.46
N PRO A 66 5.56 -14.37 -15.20
CA PRO A 66 5.23 -15.15 -14.02
C PRO A 66 5.72 -14.47 -12.72
N VAL A 67 6.90 -13.83 -12.74
CA VAL A 67 7.44 -13.06 -11.60
C VAL A 67 6.54 -11.88 -11.27
N GLU A 68 6.12 -11.12 -12.27
CA GLU A 68 5.16 -10.05 -12.10
C GLU A 68 3.82 -10.55 -11.57
N ALA A 69 3.30 -11.68 -12.07
CA ALA A 69 2.07 -12.29 -11.61
C ALA A 69 2.16 -12.72 -10.14
N ALA A 70 3.30 -13.27 -9.70
CA ALA A 70 3.56 -13.59 -8.30
C ALA A 70 3.56 -12.32 -7.42
N ILE A 71 4.22 -11.24 -7.85
CA ILE A 71 4.23 -9.95 -7.14
C ILE A 71 2.81 -9.35 -7.08
N TRP A 72 2.06 -9.45 -8.18
CA TRP A 72 0.69 -8.97 -8.29
C TRP A 72 -0.24 -9.68 -7.29
N ALA A 73 -0.14 -11.01 -7.21
CA ALA A 73 -0.88 -11.84 -6.26
C ALA A 73 -0.43 -11.60 -4.81
N ALA A 74 0.87 -11.45 -4.57
CA ALA A 74 1.41 -11.15 -3.24
C ALA A 74 0.91 -9.82 -2.69
N MET A 75 0.78 -8.79 -3.53
CA MET A 75 0.23 -7.50 -3.10
C MET A 75 -1.27 -7.60 -2.77
N ASP A 76 -2.06 -8.39 -3.52
CA ASP A 76 -3.47 -8.66 -3.18
C ASP A 76 -3.59 -9.40 -1.84
N GLY A 77 -2.81 -10.48 -1.68
CA GLY A 77 -2.73 -11.26 -0.44
C GLY A 77 -2.32 -10.42 0.76
N LEU A 78 -1.26 -9.61 0.61
CA LEU A 78 -0.78 -8.70 1.66
C LEU A 78 -1.86 -7.70 2.08
N ALA A 79 -2.59 -7.10 1.14
CA ALA A 79 -3.65 -6.16 1.46
C ALA A 79 -4.78 -6.85 2.26
N ARG A 80 -5.24 -8.02 1.80
CA ARG A 80 -6.27 -8.83 2.48
C ARG A 80 -5.85 -9.22 3.88
N PHE A 81 -4.63 -9.72 4.01
CA PHE A 81 -4.07 -10.14 5.28
C PHE A 81 -3.96 -8.95 6.24
N SER A 82 -3.37 -7.84 5.78
CA SER A 82 -3.22 -6.63 6.61
C SER A 82 -4.57 -6.10 7.09
N GLN A 83 -5.62 -6.17 6.27
CA GLN A 83 -6.97 -5.81 6.71
C GLN A 83 -7.53 -6.81 7.72
N ALA A 84 -7.36 -8.12 7.52
CA ALA A 84 -7.81 -9.13 8.48
C ALA A 84 -7.17 -8.89 9.86
N SER A 85 -5.87 -8.57 9.90
CA SER A 85 -5.19 -8.22 11.16
C SER A 85 -5.79 -6.98 11.84
N ILE A 86 -6.31 -5.99 11.10
CA ILE A 86 -7.06 -4.86 11.69
C ILE A 86 -8.34 -5.30 12.40
N ILE A 87 -9.00 -6.34 11.89
CA ILE A 87 -10.25 -6.86 12.42
C ILE A 87 -9.96 -7.73 13.65
N ASP A 88 -8.99 -8.62 13.52
CA ASP A 88 -8.82 -9.75 14.44
C ASP A 88 -7.78 -9.50 15.55
N ARG A 89 -6.76 -8.65 15.29
CA ARG A 89 -5.55 -8.56 16.14
C ARG A 89 -5.23 -7.17 16.67
N ILE A 90 -5.97 -6.13 16.27
CA ILE A 90 -5.57 -4.73 16.51
C ILE A 90 -6.58 -3.97 17.37
N GLY A 91 -6.10 -3.52 18.53
CA GLY A 91 -6.82 -2.63 19.45
C GLY A 91 -7.20 -1.28 18.85
N VAL A 92 -8.17 -0.59 19.47
CA VAL A 92 -8.70 0.69 18.97
C VAL A 92 -7.65 1.79 18.90
N PHE A 93 -6.71 1.84 19.86
CA PHE A 93 -5.67 2.87 19.92
C PHE A 93 -4.74 2.84 18.71
N ILE A 94 -4.31 1.65 18.27
CA ILE A 94 -3.48 1.48 17.07
C ILE A 94 -4.25 1.92 15.82
N ARG A 95 -5.55 1.62 15.74
CA ARG A 95 -6.40 2.05 14.60
C ARG A 95 -6.63 3.55 14.57
N LEU A 96 -6.73 4.22 15.72
CA LEU A 96 -6.82 5.68 15.81
C LEU A 96 -5.49 6.34 15.44
N GLU A 97 -4.38 5.72 15.85
CA GLU A 97 -3.04 6.18 15.53
C GLU A 97 -2.76 6.11 14.02
N ALA A 98 -3.12 4.99 13.38
CA ALA A 98 -2.88 4.76 11.95
C ALA A 98 -3.66 5.69 11.00
N ILE A 99 -4.76 6.33 11.46
CA ILE A 99 -5.58 7.21 10.61
C ILE A 99 -5.20 8.69 10.70
N ARG A 100 -4.22 9.05 11.53
CA ARG A 100 -3.73 10.43 11.63
C ARG A 100 -3.23 10.94 10.27
N THR A 101 -3.34 12.25 10.08
CA THR A 101 -2.77 13.00 8.95
C THR A 101 -1.83 14.12 9.41
N GLU A 102 -1.85 14.48 10.70
CA GLU A 102 -0.94 15.46 11.32
C GLU A 102 -0.31 14.85 12.59
N MET A 103 0.87 15.33 12.98
CA MET A 103 1.62 14.83 14.15
C MET A 103 0.89 14.95 15.49
N HIS A 104 0.02 15.94 15.65
CA HIS A 104 -0.73 16.17 16.89
C HIS A 104 -2.23 16.22 16.64
N GLN A 105 -2.73 15.26 15.84
CA GLN A 105 -4.15 15.16 15.52
C GLN A 105 -4.88 14.17 16.44
N THR A 106 -5.95 14.64 17.08
CA THR A 106 -6.93 13.77 17.74
C THR A 106 -7.89 13.19 16.71
N ARG A 107 -8.09 11.88 16.75
CA ARG A 107 -9.05 11.14 15.92
C ARG A 107 -10.07 10.47 16.81
N PHE A 108 -11.32 10.44 16.37
CA PHE A 108 -12.43 9.77 17.09
C PHE A 108 -12.99 8.58 16.34
N GLN A 109 -12.65 8.45 15.05
CA GLN A 109 -13.04 7.33 14.21
C GLN A 109 -11.79 6.51 13.88
N PRO A 110 -11.71 5.24 14.32
CA PRO A 110 -10.57 4.38 14.05
C PRO A 110 -10.52 3.98 12.59
N LEU A 111 -9.34 3.56 12.12
CA LEU A 111 -9.16 2.91 10.83
C LEU A 111 -10.15 1.75 10.67
N GLN A 112 -11.05 1.88 9.69
CA GLN A 112 -12.08 0.88 9.39
C GLN A 112 -11.63 -0.04 8.25
N PRO A 113 -11.89 -1.35 8.34
CA PRO A 113 -11.77 -2.25 7.20
C PRO A 113 -12.71 -1.80 6.05
N TYR A 114 -12.48 -2.30 4.85
CA TYR A 114 -13.49 -2.25 3.79
C TYR A 114 -14.62 -3.22 4.13
N MET A 115 -15.87 -2.79 3.91
CA MET A 115 -17.06 -3.56 4.30
C MET A 115 -17.22 -4.87 3.51
N ASP A 116 -16.71 -4.91 2.28
CA ASP A 116 -16.85 -6.06 1.38
C ASP A 116 -15.46 -6.63 1.03
N LYS A 117 -15.36 -7.97 1.03
CA LYS A 117 -14.18 -8.73 0.59
C LYS A 117 -13.80 -8.45 -0.87
N ASN A 118 -14.75 -8.01 -1.71
CA ASN A 118 -14.46 -7.57 -3.08
C ASN A 118 -14.01 -6.12 -3.14
N ALA A 119 -14.44 -5.29 -2.19
CA ALA A 119 -14.06 -3.88 -2.15
C ALA A 119 -12.55 -3.74 -1.92
N ILE A 120 -11.94 -4.55 -1.06
CA ILE A 120 -10.49 -4.46 -0.85
C ILE A 120 -9.70 -4.70 -2.13
N VAL A 121 -10.06 -5.70 -2.94
CA VAL A 121 -9.40 -6.02 -4.22
C VAL A 121 -9.35 -4.81 -5.15
N LYS A 122 -10.50 -4.16 -5.32
CA LYS A 122 -10.61 -2.95 -6.16
C LYS A 122 -9.70 -1.82 -5.66
N HIS A 123 -9.55 -1.69 -4.34
CA HIS A 123 -8.72 -0.65 -3.73
C HIS A 123 -7.24 -1.03 -3.62
N THR A 124 -6.89 -2.32 -3.79
CA THR A 124 -5.51 -2.78 -3.91
C THR A 124 -4.94 -2.53 -5.31
N ARG A 125 -5.80 -2.47 -6.34
CA ARG A 125 -5.40 -2.27 -7.74
C ARG A 125 -4.35 -1.18 -7.95
N PRO A 126 -4.46 0.05 -7.40
CA PRO A 126 -3.42 1.07 -7.57
C PRO A 126 -2.03 0.64 -7.06
N TRP A 127 -1.95 -0.10 -5.95
CA TRP A 127 -0.68 -0.63 -5.46
C TRP A 127 -0.10 -1.67 -6.41
N GLN A 128 -0.92 -2.59 -6.91
CA GLN A 128 -0.49 -3.58 -7.89
C GLN A 128 0.05 -2.90 -9.16
N GLN A 129 -0.67 -1.91 -9.68
CA GLN A 129 -0.26 -1.11 -10.84
C GLN A 129 1.09 -0.39 -10.62
N MET A 130 1.32 0.16 -9.42
CA MET A 130 2.61 0.78 -9.07
C MET A 130 3.74 -0.26 -9.00
N LEU A 131 3.48 -1.47 -8.50
CA LEU A 131 4.48 -2.54 -8.51
C LEU A 131 4.81 -3.02 -9.91
N MET A 132 3.81 -3.11 -10.82
CA MET A 132 4.04 -3.43 -12.23
C MET A 132 4.86 -2.36 -12.94
N PHE A 133 4.59 -1.09 -12.65
CA PHE A 133 5.43 0.01 -13.12
C PHE A 133 6.90 -0.25 -12.78
N PHE A 134 7.21 -0.58 -11.53
CA PHE A 134 8.59 -0.88 -11.13
C PHE A 134 9.13 -2.16 -11.78
N ALA A 135 8.35 -3.24 -11.84
CA ALA A 135 8.76 -4.50 -12.44
C ALA A 135 9.16 -4.35 -13.91
N ARG A 136 8.35 -3.62 -14.68
CA ARG A 136 8.55 -3.44 -16.12
C ARG A 136 9.58 -2.36 -16.45
N THR A 137 9.77 -1.36 -15.60
CA THR A 137 10.75 -0.27 -15.85
C THR A 137 12.12 -0.48 -15.20
N GLN A 138 12.26 -1.43 -14.28
CA GLN A 138 13.58 -1.85 -13.78
C GLN A 138 14.27 -2.89 -14.67
N LYS A 139 13.52 -3.56 -15.55
CA LYS A 139 14.06 -4.42 -16.61
C LYS A 139 14.63 -3.56 -17.74
N GLU A 140 15.58 -4.11 -18.48
CA GLU A 140 16.05 -3.48 -19.72
C GLU A 140 14.90 -3.43 -20.74
N HIS A 141 14.66 -2.25 -21.31
CA HIS A 141 13.58 -2.02 -22.25
C HIS A 141 13.97 -0.97 -23.31
N GLY A 142 13.39 -1.05 -24.50
CA GLY A 142 13.71 -0.15 -25.63
C GLY A 142 12.92 1.15 -25.68
N TRP A 143 11.87 1.30 -24.87
CA TRP A 143 11.00 2.48 -24.89
C TRP A 143 11.45 3.55 -23.90
N LYS A 144 10.97 4.78 -24.09
CA LYS A 144 11.33 5.93 -23.25
C LYS A 144 10.47 5.94 -21.98
N SER A 145 10.99 5.36 -20.91
CA SER A 145 10.28 5.25 -19.63
C SER A 145 10.54 6.43 -18.67
N PRO A 146 9.67 6.61 -17.65
CA PRO A 146 9.86 7.63 -16.62
C PRO A 146 11.17 7.45 -15.85
N LYS A 147 11.91 8.56 -15.65
CA LYS A 147 13.19 8.54 -14.94
C LYS A 147 12.99 8.65 -13.44
N TYR A 148 13.42 7.64 -12.70
CA TYR A 148 13.48 7.64 -11.24
C TYR A 148 14.66 6.80 -10.75
N ARG A 149 14.95 6.84 -9.45
CA ARG A 149 16.03 6.05 -8.84
C ARG A 149 15.62 5.52 -7.48
N PHE A 150 15.75 4.22 -7.27
CA PHE A 150 15.67 3.65 -5.93
C PHE A 150 16.83 4.11 -5.05
N THR A 151 16.51 4.44 -3.81
CA THR A 151 17.51 4.51 -2.74
C THR A 151 18.12 3.13 -2.51
N ARG A 152 19.26 3.05 -1.80
CA ARG A 152 19.89 1.77 -1.47
C ARG A 152 18.93 0.81 -0.79
N ARG A 153 18.23 1.27 0.25
CA ARG A 153 17.24 0.46 0.99
C ARG A 153 16.08 -0.02 0.11
N GLN A 154 15.58 0.84 -0.78
CA GLN A 154 14.52 0.46 -1.71
C GLN A 154 15.00 -0.58 -2.73
N ARG A 155 16.24 -0.46 -3.19
CA ARG A 155 16.86 -1.42 -4.12
C ARG A 155 17.04 -2.78 -3.45
N GLU A 156 17.60 -2.80 -2.24
CA GLU A 156 17.77 -4.05 -1.46
C GLU A 156 16.42 -4.73 -1.22
N ALA A 157 15.39 -3.99 -0.77
CA ALA A 157 14.05 -4.54 -0.57
C ALA A 157 13.39 -5.02 -1.88
N TRP A 158 13.64 -4.32 -2.99
CA TRP A 158 13.16 -4.73 -4.32
C TRP A 158 13.82 -6.03 -4.79
N GLU A 159 15.13 -6.16 -4.63
CA GLU A 159 15.88 -7.37 -4.99
C GLU A 159 15.39 -8.58 -4.20
N VAL A 160 15.13 -8.43 -2.89
CA VAL A 160 14.52 -9.48 -2.06
C VAL A 160 13.12 -9.84 -2.55
N LEU A 161 12.28 -8.87 -2.90
CA LEU A 161 10.95 -9.13 -3.44
C LEU A 161 11.01 -9.92 -4.77
N ILE A 162 11.92 -9.55 -5.68
CA ILE A 162 12.11 -10.29 -6.94
C ILE A 162 12.57 -11.72 -6.68
N GLU A 163 13.49 -11.92 -5.74
CA GLU A 163 14.01 -13.24 -5.38
C GLU A 163 12.90 -14.13 -4.81
N GLN A 164 12.13 -13.63 -3.84
CA GLN A 164 11.02 -14.37 -3.25
C GLN A 164 9.90 -14.66 -4.26
N ALA A 165 9.69 -13.75 -5.22
CA ALA A 165 8.75 -13.99 -6.32
C ALA A 165 9.18 -15.15 -7.22
N LYS A 166 10.47 -15.26 -7.55
CA LYS A 166 10.99 -16.39 -8.35
C LYS A 166 10.85 -17.72 -7.61
N ARG A 167 11.23 -17.78 -6.34
CA ARG A 167 11.10 -18.99 -5.51
C ARG A 167 9.67 -19.48 -5.40
N SER A 168 8.72 -18.56 -5.23
CA SER A 168 7.29 -18.92 -5.17
C SER A 168 6.73 -19.54 -6.46
N ILE A 169 7.43 -19.38 -7.59
CA ILE A 169 7.07 -19.98 -8.89
C ILE A 169 7.78 -21.32 -9.08
N GLU A 170 9.03 -21.41 -8.63
CA GLU A 170 9.86 -22.61 -8.74
C GLU A 170 9.38 -23.74 -7.82
N GLY A 171 8.61 -23.41 -6.77
CA GLY A 171 7.95 -24.39 -5.90
C GLY A 171 8.97 -25.16 -5.08
N ASP A 172 9.91 -24.45 -4.45
CA ASP A 172 10.97 -25.07 -3.65
C ASP A 172 10.36 -25.87 -2.48
N GLU A 173 10.56 -27.20 -2.52
CA GLU A 173 10.26 -28.15 -1.44
C GLU A 173 11.05 -27.85 -0.14
N GLU A 174 12.01 -26.92 -0.17
CA GLU A 174 12.75 -26.45 1.01
C GLU A 174 11.88 -25.64 1.99
N ASP A 175 10.78 -25.03 1.51
CA ASP A 175 9.90 -24.22 2.39
C ASP A 175 9.10 -25.09 3.39
N GLU A 176 8.72 -26.33 3.05
CA GLU A 176 8.11 -27.25 4.02
C GLU A 176 9.13 -27.75 5.06
N ALA A 177 10.42 -27.79 4.72
CA ALA A 177 11.47 -28.21 5.65
C ALA A 177 11.87 -27.09 6.62
N GLU A 178 11.95 -25.83 6.17
CA GLU A 178 12.22 -24.69 7.07
C GLU A 178 11.04 -24.38 8.00
N ASP A 179 9.79 -24.47 7.52
CA ASP A 179 8.60 -24.31 8.39
C ASP A 179 8.53 -25.47 9.42
N MET A 180 8.91 -26.70 9.04
CA MET A 180 9.03 -27.81 10.00
C MET A 180 10.21 -27.66 10.97
N ASP A 181 11.34 -27.06 10.57
CA ASP A 181 12.47 -26.82 11.47
C ASP A 181 12.18 -25.68 12.47
N GLU A 182 11.50 -24.60 12.06
CA GLU A 182 11.00 -23.56 12.98
C GLU A 182 9.93 -24.12 13.94
N GLU A 183 8.98 -24.93 13.46
CA GLU A 183 8.01 -25.65 14.31
C GLU A 183 8.70 -26.62 15.27
N ARG A 184 9.76 -27.30 14.83
CA ARG A 184 10.53 -28.25 15.66
C ARG A 184 11.36 -27.53 16.73
N GLU A 185 11.91 -26.35 16.42
CA GLU A 185 12.60 -25.51 17.42
C GLU A 185 11.60 -24.92 18.44
N GLU A 186 10.40 -24.48 18.02
CA GLU A 186 9.33 -24.03 18.95
C GLU A 186 8.84 -25.19 19.85
N LEU A 187 8.68 -26.41 19.33
CA LEU A 187 8.28 -27.60 20.11
C LEU A 187 9.40 -28.14 21.02
N ASP A 188 10.67 -28.09 20.59
CA ASP A 188 11.81 -28.52 21.40
C ASP A 188 12.08 -27.52 22.56
N GLU A 189 11.72 -26.23 22.43
CA GLU A 189 11.74 -25.24 23.54
C GLU A 189 10.58 -25.46 24.53
N GLU A 190 9.37 -25.82 24.07
CA GLU A 190 8.22 -26.11 24.97
C GLU A 190 8.40 -27.42 25.76
N MET A 191 9.14 -28.41 25.25
CA MET A 191 9.37 -29.69 25.96
C MET A 191 10.54 -29.68 26.96
N MET A 192 11.27 -28.56 27.12
CA MET A 192 12.41 -28.50 28.05
C MET A 192 12.02 -28.11 29.49
N ASP A 193 10.77 -27.70 29.74
CA ASP A 193 10.32 -27.23 31.06
C ASP A 193 9.58 -28.28 31.92
N ASP A 194 9.32 -29.50 31.42
CA ASP A 194 8.60 -30.55 32.17
C ASP A 194 9.39 -31.88 32.30
N ILE A 195 10.61 -31.81 32.85
CA ILE A 195 11.28 -32.99 33.42
C ILE A 195 11.48 -32.77 34.91
N ASP A 196 10.44 -33.02 35.69
CA ASP A 196 10.49 -33.75 36.98
C ASP A 196 9.11 -33.73 37.69
N GLU A 197 8.25 -34.73 37.46
CA GLU A 197 7.70 -35.62 38.52
C GLU A 197 6.51 -36.50 38.04
N ALA A 198 6.73 -37.81 38.18
CA ALA A 198 5.77 -38.86 38.59
C ALA A 198 4.44 -39.09 37.82
N ILE A 199 4.46 -40.19 37.05
CA ILE A 199 3.46 -41.27 36.97
C ILE A 199 2.22 -41.11 37.90
N GLU A 200 1.01 -40.90 37.35
CA GLU A 200 -0.17 -41.75 37.61
C GLU A 200 -1.47 -41.34 36.84
N VAL A 201 -2.05 -42.35 36.18
CA VAL A 201 -3.45 -42.58 35.77
C VAL A 201 -4.09 -41.69 34.69
N ALA A 202 -4.40 -42.35 33.57
CA ALA A 202 -5.22 -41.87 32.47
C ALA A 202 -6.65 -41.52 32.89
N GLU A 203 -7.05 -40.27 32.66
CA GLU A 203 -8.43 -39.89 32.39
C GLU A 203 -8.45 -39.20 31.01
N GLU A 204 -9.16 -39.80 30.06
CA GLU A 204 -9.41 -39.24 28.73
C GLU A 204 -10.31 -38.00 28.87
N GLU A 205 -9.72 -36.81 28.94
CA GLU A 205 -10.41 -35.54 28.73
C GLU A 205 -10.65 -35.33 27.22
N PRO A 206 -11.88 -34.99 26.79
CA PRO A 206 -12.21 -34.87 25.38
C PRO A 206 -11.61 -33.60 24.76
N GLY A 207 -10.62 -33.81 23.87
CA GLY A 207 -10.23 -32.96 22.75
C GLY A 207 -10.46 -31.45 22.93
N GLN A 208 -9.49 -30.77 23.53
CA GLN A 208 -9.28 -29.35 23.27
C GLN A 208 -8.93 -29.23 21.78
N GLY A 209 -9.90 -28.79 20.98
CA GLY A 209 -9.64 -28.46 19.58
C GLY A 209 -8.63 -27.33 19.53
N GLU A 210 -7.47 -27.61 18.95
CA GLU A 210 -6.47 -26.63 18.52
C GLU A 210 -7.21 -25.43 17.92
N GLY A 211 -7.06 -24.26 18.55
CA GLY A 211 -7.52 -23.01 17.96
C GLY A 211 -6.86 -22.81 16.60
N PRO A 212 -7.50 -22.11 15.64
CA PRO A 212 -6.85 -21.84 14.36
C PRO A 212 -5.56 -21.07 14.60
N GLU A 213 -4.43 -21.67 14.24
CA GLU A 213 -3.10 -21.08 14.37
C GLU A 213 -3.07 -19.63 13.82
N PRO A 214 -2.24 -18.76 14.43
CA PRO A 214 -2.13 -17.39 13.98
C PRO A 214 -1.58 -17.36 12.55
N LYS A 215 -2.44 -17.03 11.58
CA LYS A 215 -2.03 -16.86 10.19
C LYS A 215 -0.83 -15.92 10.13
N LYS A 216 0.28 -16.38 9.52
CA LYS A 216 1.52 -15.63 9.26
C LYS A 216 1.53 -15.12 7.80
N LEU A 217 2.26 -14.04 7.51
CA LEU A 217 2.50 -13.59 6.13
C LEU A 217 3.47 -14.55 5.44
N SER A 218 3.23 -14.90 4.18
CA SER A 218 4.20 -15.68 3.39
C SER A 218 5.48 -14.88 3.10
N LYS A 219 6.59 -15.57 2.78
CA LYS A 219 7.90 -14.92 2.54
C LYS A 219 7.83 -13.82 1.46
N ILE A 220 7.14 -14.06 0.34
CA ILE A 220 6.90 -13.04 -0.70
C ILE A 220 6.03 -11.86 -0.21
N GLN A 221 5.02 -12.12 0.63
CA GLN A 221 4.19 -11.05 1.20
C GLN A 221 4.98 -10.18 2.19
N LYS A 222 5.84 -10.79 3.02
CA LYS A 222 6.78 -10.08 3.91
C LYS A 222 7.74 -9.21 3.10
N ALA A 223 8.33 -9.74 2.03
CA ALA A 223 9.20 -8.97 1.13
C ALA A 223 8.45 -7.82 0.43
N CYS A 224 7.22 -8.06 0.00
CA CYS A 224 6.34 -7.04 -0.60
C CYS A 224 6.04 -5.91 0.39
N LEU A 225 5.75 -6.27 1.65
CA LEU A 225 5.54 -5.31 2.74
C LEU A 225 6.79 -4.45 2.98
N GLU A 226 7.97 -5.07 3.07
CA GLU A 226 9.23 -4.33 3.25
C GLU A 226 9.48 -3.31 2.13
N PHE A 227 9.28 -3.73 0.88
CA PHE A 227 9.46 -2.83 -0.26
C PHE A 227 8.45 -1.68 -0.23
N CYS A 228 7.18 -1.95 0.01
CA CYS A 228 6.14 -0.92 0.15
C CYS A 228 6.44 0.07 1.29
N ILE A 229 6.90 -0.41 2.45
CA ILE A 229 7.33 0.44 3.57
C ILE A 229 8.58 1.26 3.20
N ALA A 230 9.54 0.69 2.47
CA ALA A 230 10.72 1.42 1.98
C ALA A 230 10.36 2.52 0.97
N LEU A 231 9.32 2.32 0.16
CA LEU A 231 8.76 3.35 -0.74
C LEU A 231 8.10 4.49 0.04
N LEU A 232 7.27 4.16 1.04
CA LEU A 232 6.58 5.14 1.89
C LEU A 232 7.57 5.95 2.75
N ASN A 233 8.61 5.30 3.28
CA ASN A 233 9.67 5.92 4.08
C ASN A 233 10.76 6.61 3.22
N HIS A 234 10.34 7.27 2.14
CA HIS A 234 11.20 8.13 1.35
C HIS A 234 11.11 9.57 1.85
N ARG A 235 12.22 10.31 1.85
CA ARG A 235 12.24 11.74 2.21
C ARG A 235 12.50 12.58 0.96
N ILE A 236 11.49 13.34 0.54
CA ILE A 236 11.57 14.26 -0.58
C ILE A 236 12.32 15.51 -0.12
N THR A 237 13.42 15.84 -0.79
CA THR A 237 14.31 16.95 -0.38
C THR A 237 14.36 18.10 -1.38
N ARG A 238 14.25 17.81 -2.68
CA ARG A 238 14.35 18.82 -3.74
C ARG A 238 13.16 18.81 -4.69
N ARG A 239 12.91 17.67 -5.33
CA ARG A 239 11.81 17.50 -6.28
C ARG A 239 10.96 16.31 -5.89
N GLU A 240 9.65 16.44 -6.04
CA GLU A 240 8.68 15.41 -5.71
C GLU A 240 8.96 14.12 -6.49
N TYR A 241 9.34 14.26 -7.75
CA TYR A 241 9.71 13.17 -8.67
C TYR A 241 11.08 12.54 -8.44
N ASP A 242 11.82 12.96 -7.40
CA ASP A 242 12.95 12.16 -6.93
C ASP A 242 12.46 10.93 -6.13
N SER A 243 11.17 10.91 -5.72
CA SER A 243 10.53 9.76 -5.06
C SER A 243 9.98 8.76 -6.08
N PRO A 244 10.43 7.49 -6.08
CA PRO A 244 9.90 6.44 -6.94
C PRO A 244 8.39 6.24 -6.81
N LEU A 245 7.85 6.37 -5.60
CA LEU A 245 6.41 6.23 -5.35
C LEU A 245 5.60 7.36 -6.02
N VAL A 246 6.11 8.60 -6.01
CA VAL A 246 5.47 9.73 -6.70
C VAL A 246 5.55 9.55 -8.22
N CYS A 247 6.67 9.03 -8.72
CA CYS A 247 6.83 8.68 -10.14
C CYS A 247 5.79 7.67 -10.61
N ALA A 248 5.60 6.57 -9.87
CA ALA A 248 4.60 5.55 -10.20
C ALA A 248 3.17 6.11 -10.15
N LEU A 249 2.87 6.92 -9.13
CA LEU A 249 1.59 7.62 -9.00
C LEU A 249 1.30 8.53 -10.20
N ALA A 250 2.30 9.22 -10.75
CA ALA A 250 2.10 10.06 -11.93
C ALA A 250 1.69 9.26 -13.18
N VAL A 251 2.22 8.05 -13.35
CA VAL A 251 1.80 7.15 -14.43
C VAL A 251 0.34 6.73 -14.25
N LEU A 252 -0.11 6.50 -13.02
CA LEU A 252 -1.54 6.28 -12.74
C LEU A 252 -2.41 7.50 -13.10
N GLY A 253 -1.83 8.68 -13.29
CA GLY A 253 -2.53 9.89 -13.74
C GLY A 253 -2.79 9.93 -15.25
N VAL A 254 -2.18 9.04 -16.03
CA VAL A 254 -2.31 8.98 -17.49
C VAL A 254 -3.62 8.27 -17.89
N LYS A 255 -4.20 8.69 -19.02
CA LYS A 255 -5.29 8.03 -19.75
C LYS A 255 -4.91 7.90 -21.23
N GLU A 256 -5.69 7.11 -21.96
CA GLU A 256 -5.60 6.98 -23.42
C GLU A 256 -5.58 8.35 -24.11
N ASP A 257 -6.41 9.28 -23.64
CA ASP A 257 -6.69 10.58 -24.26
C ASP A 257 -6.52 11.75 -23.28
N GLY A 258 -5.42 11.77 -22.53
CA GLY A 258 -5.09 12.90 -21.64
C GLY A 258 -4.83 12.49 -20.20
N TRP A 259 -5.38 13.23 -19.26
CA TRP A 259 -5.03 13.10 -17.84
C TRP A 259 -6.25 12.79 -16.98
N LYS A 260 -6.06 12.04 -15.89
CA LYS A 260 -7.06 11.88 -14.84
C LYS A 260 -7.26 13.20 -14.11
N GLY A 261 -8.50 13.69 -14.11
CA GLY A 261 -8.87 14.94 -13.47
C GLY A 261 -9.08 14.81 -11.95
N PRO A 262 -9.38 15.94 -11.28
CA PRO A 262 -9.67 16.01 -9.84
C PRO A 262 -10.89 15.18 -9.39
N GLU A 263 -11.72 14.71 -10.32
CA GLU A 263 -12.86 13.84 -10.07
C GLU A 263 -12.49 12.35 -10.05
N GLN A 264 -11.44 11.93 -10.77
CA GLN A 264 -11.07 10.51 -10.90
C GLN A 264 -9.83 10.12 -10.09
N TYR A 265 -8.90 11.05 -9.89
CA TYR A 265 -7.63 10.73 -9.26
C TYR A 265 -7.64 10.70 -7.71
N PRO A 266 -8.37 11.57 -6.98
CA PRO A 266 -8.44 11.48 -5.52
C PRO A 266 -8.99 10.15 -4.96
N PRO A 267 -9.93 9.44 -5.63
CA PRO A 267 -10.26 8.05 -5.27
C PRO A 267 -9.07 7.10 -5.30
N ILE A 268 -8.20 7.20 -6.31
CA ILE A 268 -6.96 6.41 -6.43
C ILE A 268 -6.04 6.70 -5.24
N LEU A 269 -5.80 7.99 -4.94
CA LEU A 269 -5.01 8.39 -3.77
C LEU A 269 -5.62 7.87 -2.46
N SER A 270 -6.95 7.94 -2.32
CA SER A 270 -7.65 7.43 -1.13
C SER A 270 -7.42 5.94 -0.92
N ALA A 271 -7.46 5.16 -2.00
CA ALA A 271 -7.19 3.73 -1.98
C ALA A 271 -5.73 3.46 -1.56
N VAL A 272 -4.76 4.13 -2.22
CA VAL A 272 -3.33 3.99 -1.90
C VAL A 272 -3.05 4.32 -0.43
N ILE A 273 -3.57 5.46 0.05
CA ILE A 273 -3.41 5.91 1.44
C ILE A 273 -4.01 4.91 2.43
N LYS A 274 -5.22 4.39 2.17
CA LYS A 274 -5.89 3.47 3.09
C LYS A 274 -5.17 2.13 3.17
N ILE A 275 -4.76 1.55 2.04
CA ILE A 275 -3.95 0.32 2.01
C ILE A 275 -2.58 0.54 2.67
N ALA A 276 -1.94 1.70 2.46
CA ALA A 276 -0.69 2.05 3.15
C ALA A 276 -0.84 2.04 4.69
N ARG A 277 -1.98 2.50 5.21
CA ARG A 277 -2.26 2.46 6.64
C ARG A 277 -2.41 1.04 7.16
N PHE A 278 -3.06 0.15 6.41
CA PHE A 278 -3.10 -1.27 6.75
C PHE A 278 -1.69 -1.88 6.80
N MET A 279 -0.87 -1.61 5.77
CA MET A 279 0.51 -2.09 5.72
C MET A 279 1.37 -1.56 6.88
N VAL A 280 1.23 -0.29 7.28
CA VAL A 280 1.98 0.27 8.42
C VAL A 280 1.59 -0.40 9.73
N VAL A 281 0.30 -0.68 9.94
CA VAL A 281 -0.13 -1.44 11.12
C VAL A 281 0.39 -2.86 11.07
N GLN A 282 0.29 -3.53 9.92
CA GLN A 282 0.84 -4.87 9.72
C GLN A 282 2.34 -4.90 10.01
N LYS A 283 3.09 -3.92 9.49
CA LYS A 283 4.52 -3.83 9.75
C LYS A 283 4.83 -3.63 11.23
N GLY A 284 3.96 -2.93 11.96
CA GLY A 284 4.05 -2.80 13.41
C GLY A 284 3.92 -4.13 14.13
N LEU A 285 2.94 -4.95 13.73
CA LEU A 285 2.73 -6.30 14.26
C LEU A 285 3.91 -7.23 13.98
N GLU A 286 4.39 -7.28 12.73
CA GLU A 286 5.55 -8.11 12.37
C GLU A 286 6.82 -7.72 13.13
N MET A 287 6.91 -6.49 13.63
CA MET A 287 8.06 -6.00 14.39
C MET A 287 7.91 -6.15 15.91
N SER A 288 6.70 -6.36 16.43
CA SER A 288 6.46 -6.48 17.88
C SER A 288 6.64 -7.90 18.43
N GLY A 289 6.82 -8.91 17.57
CA GLY A 289 6.87 -10.32 17.98
C GLY A 289 5.48 -10.87 18.35
N PRO A 290 5.36 -12.20 18.61
CA PRO A 290 4.19 -12.75 19.29
C PRO A 290 4.02 -12.06 20.64
N GLU A 291 2.77 -11.92 21.10
CA GLU A 291 2.46 -11.42 22.44
C GLU A 291 2.96 -12.46 23.44
N GLU A 292 4.24 -12.42 23.80
CA GLU A 292 4.67 -13.01 25.07
C GLU A 292 3.90 -12.25 26.14
N ASP A 293 2.91 -12.92 26.73
CA ASP A 293 2.24 -12.50 27.95
C ASP A 293 3.30 -12.49 29.06
N SER A 294 4.12 -11.43 29.08
CA SER A 294 4.97 -11.14 30.22
C SER A 294 4.03 -10.70 31.33
N GLY A 295 3.42 -11.68 31.99
CA GLY A 295 2.57 -11.57 33.17
C GLY A 295 3.33 -11.09 34.41
N ASP A 296 4.16 -10.07 34.23
CA ASP A 296 4.85 -9.37 35.30
C ASP A 296 4.51 -7.87 35.19
N GLU A 297 3.21 -7.57 35.37
CA GLU A 297 2.79 -6.29 35.93
C GLU A 297 3.10 -6.28 37.43
N THR A 298 4.38 -6.32 37.79
CA THR A 298 4.81 -5.76 39.08
C THR A 298 4.99 -4.26 38.88
N ASP A 299 3.96 -3.54 39.33
CA ASP A 299 3.93 -2.10 39.55
C ASP A 299 4.94 -1.72 40.65
N ASP A 300 6.24 -1.74 40.33
CA ASP A 300 7.33 -1.26 41.18
C ASP A 300 7.91 0.05 40.61
N ASP A 301 7.06 1.05 40.40
CA ASP A 301 7.48 2.46 40.25
C ASP A 301 7.59 3.15 41.64
N LEU A 302 8.30 2.50 42.57
CA LEU A 302 8.74 3.07 43.84
C LEU A 302 10.20 2.66 44.13
N ASP A 303 11.18 3.15 43.37
CA ASP A 303 12.54 3.25 43.90
C ASP A 303 13.24 4.56 43.51
N ASP A 304 13.24 5.45 44.50
CA ASP A 304 14.08 6.63 44.61
C ASP A 304 15.45 6.18 45.13
N SER A 305 16.41 5.87 44.24
CA SER A 305 17.81 5.87 44.67
C SER A 305 18.79 6.30 43.57
N ALA A 306 19.42 7.43 43.84
CA ALA A 306 20.55 7.97 43.10
C ALA A 306 21.83 7.22 43.48
N TYR A 307 22.24 6.20 42.73
CA TYR A 307 23.66 5.85 42.60
C TYR A 307 23.98 4.90 41.44
N GLU A 308 25.01 5.30 40.68
CA GLU A 308 25.95 4.50 39.89
C GLU A 308 25.58 3.79 38.57
N SER A 309 26.52 3.95 37.64
CA SER A 309 26.56 3.44 36.29
C SER A 309 26.89 1.94 36.23
N GLY A 310 26.14 1.17 35.43
CA GLY A 310 26.35 -0.27 35.16
C GLY A 310 25.43 -0.79 34.04
N PRO A 311 25.75 -1.89 33.34
CA PRO A 311 25.63 -1.97 31.88
C PRO A 311 24.25 -2.37 31.34
N SER A 312 23.93 -1.81 30.17
CA SER A 312 22.89 -2.26 29.22
C SER A 312 21.49 -2.48 29.81
N GLN A 313 20.74 -1.39 29.99
CA GLN A 313 19.27 -1.47 29.99
C GLN A 313 18.83 -2.25 28.74
N ARG A 314 18.46 -3.53 28.91
CA ARG A 314 17.74 -4.31 27.90
C ARG A 314 16.50 -3.50 27.56
N ARG A 315 16.53 -2.78 26.44
CA ARG A 315 15.40 -1.96 25.98
C ARG A 315 14.23 -2.91 25.83
N ARG A 316 13.20 -2.78 26.68
CA ARG A 316 11.95 -3.55 26.57
C ARG A 316 11.49 -3.54 25.09
N PRO A 317 11.07 -4.69 24.54
CA PRO A 317 10.54 -4.75 23.19
C PRO A 317 9.47 -3.68 22.99
N LYS A 318 9.52 -2.97 21.87
CA LYS A 318 8.52 -1.93 21.60
C LYS A 318 7.22 -2.60 21.19
N GLY A 319 6.15 -2.35 21.93
CA GLY A 319 4.82 -2.81 21.53
C GLY A 319 4.38 -2.24 20.18
N CYS A 320 3.44 -2.92 19.53
CA CYS A 320 2.94 -2.57 18.19
C CYS A 320 2.51 -1.10 18.10
N LEU A 321 1.82 -0.55 19.12
CA LEU A 321 1.39 0.85 19.13
C LEU A 321 2.57 1.83 18.99
N GLN A 322 3.66 1.62 19.75
CA GLN A 322 4.83 2.50 19.71
C GLN A 322 5.54 2.42 18.35
N LEU A 323 5.57 1.23 17.74
CA LEU A 323 6.15 1.01 16.43
C LEU A 323 5.32 1.70 15.33
N VAL A 324 4.00 1.57 15.38
CA VAL A 324 3.08 2.24 14.46
C VAL A 324 3.20 3.76 14.63
N GLN A 325 3.17 4.29 15.85
CA GLN A 325 3.34 5.72 16.11
C GLN A 325 4.65 6.26 15.52
N LYS A 326 5.76 5.54 15.73
CA LYS A 326 7.06 5.91 15.15
C LYS A 326 7.04 5.95 13.62
N MET A 327 6.38 4.99 12.96
CA MET A 327 6.23 5.01 11.50
C MET A 327 5.30 6.14 11.05
N MET A 328 4.22 6.39 11.79
CA MET A 328 3.27 7.45 11.50
C MET A 328 3.94 8.82 11.49
N ASP A 329 4.66 9.16 12.55
CA ASP A 329 5.38 10.43 12.69
C ASP A 329 6.50 10.58 11.66
N ARG A 330 7.16 9.47 11.31
CA ARG A 330 8.29 9.48 10.40
C ARG A 330 7.90 9.73 8.95
N PHE A 331 6.83 9.11 8.47
CA PHE A 331 6.52 9.15 7.03
C PHE A 331 5.05 9.07 6.62
N MET A 332 4.07 8.99 7.55
CA MET A 332 2.66 8.87 7.16
C MET A 332 1.79 10.12 7.39
N VAL A 333 2.34 11.15 8.04
CA VAL A 333 1.61 12.40 8.32
C VAL A 333 2.23 13.58 7.57
N ARG A 334 1.50 14.70 7.48
CA ARG A 334 2.04 15.96 6.97
C ARG A 334 3.15 16.49 7.87
N GLY A 335 4.08 17.23 7.28
CA GLY A 335 5.32 17.67 7.93
C GLY A 335 6.47 16.66 7.85
N SER A 336 6.21 15.42 7.40
CA SER A 336 7.25 14.40 7.23
C SER A 336 8.13 14.58 5.99
N HIS A 337 7.70 15.41 5.03
CA HIS A 337 8.32 15.53 3.70
C HIS A 337 8.40 14.17 2.96
N SER A 338 7.41 13.31 3.16
CA SER A 338 7.32 11.99 2.53
C SER A 338 6.35 11.98 1.32
N PRO A 339 6.33 10.88 0.54
CA PRO A 339 5.29 10.66 -0.45
C PRO A 339 3.88 10.65 0.14
N MET A 340 3.70 10.24 1.39
CA MET A 340 2.39 10.28 2.05
C MET A 340 1.90 11.72 2.21
N GLN A 341 2.77 12.65 2.60
CA GLN A 341 2.43 14.07 2.63
C GLN A 341 1.99 14.55 1.24
N TRP A 342 2.75 14.23 0.20
CA TRP A 342 2.40 14.59 -1.18
C TRP A 342 1.01 14.07 -1.58
N MET A 343 0.71 12.79 -1.28
CA MET A 343 -0.59 12.18 -1.55
C MET A 343 -1.72 12.84 -0.76
N LEU A 344 -1.52 13.12 0.53
CA LEU A 344 -2.50 13.78 1.39
C LEU A 344 -2.82 15.19 0.90
N ASP A 345 -1.81 15.97 0.51
CA ASP A 345 -1.98 17.33 0.00
C ASP A 345 -2.67 17.35 -1.36
N LEU A 346 -2.23 16.49 -2.28
CA LEU A 346 -2.80 16.40 -3.62
C LEU A 346 -4.26 15.91 -3.57
N ARG A 347 -4.58 14.95 -2.71
CA ARG A 347 -5.95 14.48 -2.49
C ARG A 347 -6.84 15.59 -1.97
N THR A 348 -6.40 16.33 -0.95
CA THR A 348 -7.16 17.46 -0.40
C THR A 348 -7.37 18.55 -1.44
N TYR A 349 -6.35 18.85 -2.25
CA TYR A 349 -6.44 19.81 -3.34
C TYR A 349 -7.44 19.39 -4.42
N GLY A 350 -7.39 18.13 -4.87
CA GLY A 350 -8.32 17.60 -5.88
C GLY A 350 -9.77 17.61 -5.41
N LEU A 351 -10.02 17.20 -4.16
CA LEU A 351 -11.35 17.29 -3.56
C LEU A 351 -11.84 18.74 -3.48
N LYS A 352 -10.97 19.70 -3.13
CA LYS A 352 -11.32 21.12 -3.12
C LYS A 352 -11.72 21.62 -4.51
N ILE A 353 -11.02 21.21 -5.57
CA ILE A 353 -11.42 21.54 -6.94
C ILE A 353 -12.77 20.91 -7.27
N HIS A 354 -12.95 19.62 -6.98
CA HIS A 354 -14.19 18.90 -7.27
C HIS A 354 -15.42 19.49 -6.57
N TYR A 355 -15.30 19.91 -5.30
CA TYR A 355 -16.42 20.50 -4.56
C TYR A 355 -16.69 21.98 -4.91
N ASN A 356 -15.66 22.73 -5.34
CA ASN A 356 -15.80 24.17 -5.63
C ASN A 356 -16.07 24.46 -7.10
N THR A 357 -15.77 23.53 -8.01
CA THR A 357 -16.12 23.65 -9.42
C THR A 357 -17.52 23.10 -9.56
N THR A 358 -18.49 23.92 -9.92
CA THR A 358 -19.84 23.46 -10.25
C THR A 358 -19.71 22.42 -11.37
N THR A 359 -19.82 21.13 -11.04
CA THR A 359 -20.02 20.10 -12.05
C THR A 359 -21.16 20.60 -12.93
N ARG A 360 -20.94 20.72 -14.24
CA ARG A 360 -22.02 21.03 -15.19
C ARG A 360 -23.13 20.01 -14.94
N GLY A 361 -24.14 20.40 -14.17
CA GLY A 361 -25.36 19.63 -14.03
C GLY A 361 -25.91 19.53 -15.43
N HIS A 362 -26.04 18.30 -15.92
CA HIS A 362 -26.79 18.05 -17.14
C HIS A 362 -28.26 18.35 -16.78
N VAL A 363 -28.68 19.60 -17.00
CA VAL A 363 -30.09 19.95 -16.97
C VAL A 363 -30.65 19.43 -18.28
N GLU A 364 -31.11 18.18 -18.26
CA GLU A 364 -31.93 17.64 -19.33
C GLU A 364 -33.28 18.35 -19.25
N TRP A 365 -33.46 19.34 -20.12
CA TRP A 365 -34.77 19.97 -20.31
C TRP A 365 -35.64 18.95 -21.03
N THR A 366 -36.43 18.18 -20.27
CA THR A 366 -37.56 17.46 -20.84
C THR A 366 -38.60 18.50 -21.25
N ASN A 367 -38.72 18.72 -22.56
CA ASN A 367 -39.78 19.52 -23.14
C ASN A 367 -41.15 18.96 -22.72
N GLY A 368 -41.95 19.81 -22.07
CA GLY A 368 -43.40 19.66 -21.94
C GLY A 368 -43.84 18.77 -20.80
N ASP A 369 -44.05 19.36 -19.63
CA ASP A 369 -45.42 19.56 -19.14
C ASP A 369 -45.42 20.41 -17.86
N GLU A 370 -46.36 21.35 -17.80
CA GLU A 370 -46.64 22.17 -16.63
C GLU A 370 -46.90 21.28 -15.41
N GLN A 371 -46.05 21.38 -14.39
CA GLN A 371 -46.48 21.14 -13.01
C GLN A 371 -46.08 22.32 -12.15
N THR A 372 -47.11 22.99 -11.64
CA THR A 372 -47.04 24.09 -10.68
C THR A 372 -46.32 23.64 -9.41
N PRO A 373 -45.47 24.50 -8.80
CA PRO A 373 -44.77 24.15 -7.57
C PRO A 373 -45.76 24.17 -6.39
N GLN A 374 -46.08 23.00 -5.84
CA GLN A 374 -46.68 22.90 -4.51
C GLN A 374 -45.61 23.25 -3.47
N GLN A 375 -45.72 24.46 -2.92
CA GLN A 375 -45.03 24.86 -1.69
C GLN A 375 -45.55 23.98 -0.53
N SER A 376 -44.70 23.12 0.03
CA SER A 376 -44.92 22.64 1.39
C SER A 376 -44.38 23.68 2.36
N ILE A 377 -45.33 24.42 2.94
CA ILE A 377 -45.10 25.27 4.10
C ILE A 377 -44.95 24.33 5.30
N GLY A 378 -43.75 24.23 5.85
CA GLY A 378 -43.52 23.66 7.18
C GLY A 378 -43.82 24.73 8.23
N SER A 379 -44.95 24.60 8.91
CA SER A 379 -45.30 25.36 10.11
C SER A 379 -45.13 24.50 11.36
N ALA A 380 -44.57 25.15 12.40
CA ALA A 380 -44.46 24.79 13.81
C ALA A 380 -43.39 23.75 14.21
#